data_AF-A0A937HD97-F1
#
_entry.id   AF-A0A937HD97-F1
#
_cell.length_a   1.000
_cell.length_b   1.000
_cell.length_c   1.000
_cell.angle_alpha   90.00
_cell.angle_beta   90.00
_cell.angle_gamma   90.00
#
_symmetry.space_group_name_H-M   'P 1'
#
loop_
_entity.id
_entity.type
_entity.pdbx_description
1 polymer ?
#
loop_
_entity_poly.entity_id
_entity_poly.type
_entity_poly.pdbx_seq_one_letter_code
_entity_poly.pdbx_strand_id
1 'polypeptide(L)'
;VPSAGLIMLSLVLTQAGLPVEGIALILGVDRLLDMVRTAVNVTGDATVSTVVAYHEGQLDEVVFNDPDADLDGEDGAQPEVQS
;
A
#
# COMPACT_ATOMS: atom_id res chain seq x y z
N VAL A 1 -8.16 -2.83 10.09
CA VAL A 1 -9.34 -3.57 10.58
C VAL A 1 -9.88 -4.38 9.43
N PRO A 2 -9.64 -5.70 9.41
CA PRO A 2 -10.24 -6.56 8.39
C PRO A 2 -11.76 -6.54 8.58
N SER A 3 -12.53 -6.47 7.48
CA SER A 3 -14.02 -6.52 7.39
C SER A 3 -14.87 -5.24 7.53
N ALA A 4 -14.30 -4.05 7.78
CA ALA A 4 -15.07 -2.80 7.71
C ALA A 4 -15.56 -2.48 6.28
N GLY A 5 -14.83 -2.95 5.26
CA GLY A 5 -15.16 -2.75 3.84
C GLY A 5 -16.48 -3.41 3.42
N LEU A 6 -16.82 -4.57 3.97
CA LEU A 6 -18.08 -5.26 3.65
C LEU A 6 -19.32 -4.56 4.18
N ILE A 7 -19.24 -4.00 5.39
CA ILE A 7 -20.34 -3.26 6.00
C ILE A 7 -20.67 -2.03 5.17
N MET A 8 -19.63 -1.35 4.66
CA MET A 8 -19.80 -0.20 3.79
C MET A 8 -20.36 -0.62 2.42
N LEU A 9 -19.90 -1.74 1.85
CA LEU A 9 -20.38 -2.24 0.58
C LEU A 9 -21.86 -2.68 0.65
N SER A 10 -22.26 -3.40 1.69
CA SER A 10 -23.65 -3.83 1.89
C SER A 10 -24.60 -2.64 2.08
N LEU A 11 -24.14 -1.59 2.75
CA LEU A 11 -24.87 -0.32 2.85
C LEU A 11 -25.08 0.30 1.48
N VAL A 12 -24.04 0.44 0.66
CA VAL A 12 -24.12 1.04 -0.69
C VAL A 12 -25.03 0.24 -1.62
N LEU A 13 -24.94 -1.09 -1.61
CA LEU A 13 -25.80 -1.95 -2.42
C LEU A 13 -27.28 -1.83 -2.02
N THR A 14 -27.55 -1.69 -0.72
CA THR A 14 -28.90 -1.45 -0.20
C THR A 14 -29.42 -0.08 -0.65
N GLN A 15 -28.58 0.98 -0.62
CA GLN A 15 -28.95 2.30 -1.12
C GLN A 15 -29.19 2.31 -2.65
N ALA A 16 -28.49 1.45 -3.38
CA ALA A 16 -28.67 1.29 -4.83
C ALA A 16 -29.89 0.42 -5.22
N GLY A 17 -30.63 -0.13 -4.25
CA GLY A 17 -31.80 -0.99 -4.50
C GLY A 17 -31.47 -2.40 -5.01
N LEU A 18 -30.23 -2.86 -4.80
CA LEU A 18 -29.79 -4.18 -5.29
C LEU A 18 -30.13 -5.30 -4.29
N PRO A 19 -30.52 -6.50 -4.78
CA PRO A 19 -30.89 -7.63 -3.92
C PRO A 19 -29.71 -8.13 -3.08
N VAL A 20 -30.02 -8.52 -1.83
CA VAL A 20 -29.04 -8.92 -0.80
C VAL A 20 -28.33 -10.23 -1.19
N GLU A 21 -28.90 -11.03 -2.09
CA GLU A 21 -28.32 -12.29 -2.57
C GLU A 21 -26.92 -12.10 -3.21
N GLY A 22 -26.64 -10.93 -3.79
CA GLY A 22 -25.31 -10.59 -4.34
C GLY A 22 -24.21 -10.48 -3.27
N ILE A 23 -24.57 -10.21 -2.02
CA ILE A 23 -23.63 -10.06 -0.90
C ILE A 23 -23.04 -11.41 -0.49
N ALA A 24 -23.75 -12.53 -0.71
CA ALA A 24 -23.24 -13.88 -0.42
C ALA A 24 -22.01 -14.24 -1.26
N LEU A 25 -21.96 -13.81 -2.52
CA LEU A 25 -20.80 -13.99 -3.39
C LEU A 25 -19.62 -13.13 -2.93
N ILE A 26 -19.89 -11.90 -2.49
CA ILE A 26 -18.87 -10.96 -2.00
C ILE A 26 -18.25 -11.46 -0.69
N LEU A 27 -19.04 -12.02 0.22
CA LEU A 27 -18.55 -12.66 1.44
C LEU A 27 -17.53 -13.78 1.15
N GLY A 28 -17.70 -14.51 0.04
CA GLY A 28 -16.76 -15.54 -0.40
C GLY A 28 -15.38 -15.01 -0.82
N VAL A 29 -15.32 -13.78 -1.36
CA VAL A 29 -14.07 -13.16 -1.83
C VAL A 29 -13.53 -12.07 -0.90
N ASP A 30 -14.25 -11.72 0.17
CA ASP A 30 -13.90 -10.66 1.12
C ASP A 30 -12.45 -10.71 1.58
N ARG A 31 -11.99 -11.90 2.00
CA ARG A 31 -10.63 -12.06 2.50
C ARG A 31 -9.57 -11.73 1.46
N LEU A 32 -9.81 -12.09 0.20
CA LEU A 32 -8.91 -11.75 -0.91
C LEU A 32 -8.95 -10.25 -1.19
N LEU A 33 -10.15 -9.66 -1.25
CA LEU A 33 -10.33 -8.24 -1.54
C LEU A 33 -9.77 -7.34 -0.44
N ASP A 34 -9.83 -7.76 0.83
CA ASP A 34 -9.28 -7.04 1.98
C ASP A 34 -7.73 -7.06 1.97
N MET A 35 -7.13 -8.19 1.60
CA MET A 35 -5.69 -8.29 1.39
C MET A 35 -5.22 -7.41 0.22
N VAL A 36 -5.93 -7.45 -0.91
CA VAL A 36 -5.62 -6.59 -2.08
C VAL A 36 -5.74 -5.12 -1.70
N ARG A 37 -6.76 -4.72 -0.93
CA ARG A 37 -6.90 -3.35 -0.43
C ARG A 37 -5.69 -2.93 0.40
N THR A 38 -5.22 -3.78 1.30
CA THR A 38 -4.05 -3.48 2.13
C THR A 38 -2.79 -3.33 1.28
N ALA A 39 -2.57 -4.24 0.33
CA ALA A 39 -1.43 -4.17 -0.58
C ALA A 39 -1.43 -2.89 -1.42
N VAL A 40 -2.58 -2.54 -2.03
CA VAL A 40 -2.71 -1.31 -2.84
C VAL A 40 -2.50 -0.06 -2.01
N ASN A 41 -3.03 -0.01 -0.77
CA ASN A 41 -2.83 1.14 0.11
C ASN A 41 -1.35 1.33 0.44
N VAL A 42 -0.64 0.27 0.84
CA VAL A 42 0.80 0.35 1.18
C VAL A 42 1.64 0.71 -0.05
N THR A 43 1.39 0.10 -1.21
CA THR A 43 2.10 0.42 -2.45
C THR A 43 1.83 1.87 -2.89
N GLY A 44 0.61 2.36 -2.71
CA GLY A 44 0.24 3.75 -2.99
C GLY A 44 1.02 4.73 -2.12
N ASP A 45 1.06 4.49 -0.80
CA ASP A 45 1.81 5.32 0.14
C ASP A 45 3.31 5.32 -0.18
N ALA A 46 3.89 4.16 -0.49
CA ALA A 46 5.29 4.05 -0.91
C ALA A 46 5.55 4.82 -2.21
N THR A 47 4.69 4.66 -3.22
CA THR A 47 4.82 5.34 -4.51
C THR A 47 4.77 6.87 -4.33
N VAL A 48 3.77 7.38 -3.61
CA VAL A 48 3.64 8.82 -3.36
C VAL A 48 4.81 9.35 -2.54
N SER A 49 5.27 8.60 -1.54
CA SER A 49 6.44 8.98 -0.73
C SER A 49 7.69 9.09 -1.59
N THR A 50 7.97 8.12 -2.47
CA THR A 50 9.10 8.16 -3.40
C THR A 50 8.99 9.34 -4.37
N VAL A 51 7.82 9.57 -4.95
CA VAL A 51 7.60 10.68 -5.89
C VAL A 51 7.81 12.04 -5.21
N VAL A 52 7.26 12.23 -4.00
CA VAL A 52 7.44 13.46 -3.24
C VAL A 52 8.90 13.64 -2.84
N ALA A 53 9.56 12.60 -2.32
CA ALA A 53 10.98 12.65 -1.97
C ALA A 53 11.86 13.01 -3.17
N TYR A 54 11.58 12.47 -4.34
CA TYR A 54 12.28 12.83 -5.58
C TYR A 54 12.10 14.31 -5.91
N HIS A 55 10.86 14.81 -5.88
CA HIS A 55 10.56 16.21 -6.17
C HIS A 55 11.16 17.20 -5.18
N GLU A 56 11.25 16.83 -3.90
CA GLU A 56 11.84 17.65 -2.83
C GLU A 56 13.37 17.49 -2.75
N GLY A 57 14.00 16.68 -3.61
CA GLY A 57 15.44 16.40 -3.58
C GLY A 57 15.89 15.63 -2.34
N GLN A 58 14.97 14.87 -1.73
CA GLN A 58 15.18 14.07 -0.51
C GLN A 58 15.29 12.56 -0.80
N LEU A 59 15.17 12.14 -2.07
CA LEU A 59 15.38 10.75 -2.47
C LEU A 59 16.88 10.50 -2.68
N ASP A 60 17.43 9.55 -1.93
CA ASP A 60 18.77 9.02 -2.21
C ASP A 60 18.70 8.11 -3.44
N GLU A 61 19.06 8.66 -4.60
CA GLU A 61 19.03 7.94 -5.88
C GLU A 61 20.10 6.85 -5.98
N VAL A 62 21.19 6.93 -5.20
CA VAL A 62 22.23 5.89 -5.22
C VAL A 62 21.66 4.64 -4.58
N VAL A 63 21.10 4.77 -3.37
CA VAL A 63 20.47 3.65 -2.66
C VAL A 63 19.24 3.15 -3.41
N PHE A 64 18.41 4.05 -3.96
CA PHE A 64 17.19 3.66 -4.67
C PHE A 64 17.43 2.85 -5.95
N ASN A 65 18.52 3.12 -6.66
CA ASN A 65 18.86 2.42 -7.91
C ASN A 65 19.84 1.24 -7.71
N ASP A 66 20.26 0.98 -6.48
CA ASP A 66 21.17 -0.12 -6.17
C ASP A 66 20.42 -1.47 -6.24
N PRO A 67 20.83 -2.40 -7.13
CA PRO A 67 20.20 -3.71 -7.24
C PRO A 67 20.39 -4.60 -6.00
N ASP A 68 21.36 -4.29 -5.13
CA ASP A 68 21.70 -5.02 -3.92
C ASP A 68 21.27 -4.27 -2.64
N ALA A 69 20.44 -3.21 -2.76
CA ALA A 69 20.01 -2.36 -1.64
C ALA A 69 19.31 -3.11 -0.48
N ASP A 70 18.79 -4.32 -0.73
CA ASP A 70 18.15 -5.17 0.29
C ASP A 70 19.15 -6.07 1.05
N LEU A 71 20.42 -6.09 0.63
CA LEU A 71 21.49 -6.90 1.22
C LEU A 71 22.38 -6.12 2.19
N ASP A 72 22.37 -4.79 2.12
CA ASP A 72 23.30 -3.91 2.87
C ASP A 72 22.87 -3.65 4.33
N GLY A 73 21.85 -4.36 4.82
CA GLY A 73 21.19 -4.13 6.10
C GLY A 73 21.93 -4.52 7.38
N GLU A 74 23.27 -4.63 7.37
CA GLU A 74 24.09 -4.83 8.58
C GLU A 74 25.35 -3.96 8.65
N ASP A 75 25.40 -2.75 8.07
CA ASP A 75 26.30 -1.72 8.65
C ASP A 75 25.84 -0.29 8.38
N GLY A 76 25.67 0.48 9.45
CA GLY A 76 25.37 1.90 9.37
C GLY A 76 26.63 2.68 9.00
N ALA A 77 26.89 2.86 7.71
CA ALA A 77 27.95 3.75 7.24
C ALA A 77 27.38 5.16 7.03
N GLN A 78 27.58 6.02 8.04
CA GLN A 78 27.37 7.46 7.97
C GLN A 78 28.21 8.07 6.82
N PRO A 79 27.70 9.07 6.08
CA PRO A 79 28.51 9.74 5.07
C PRO A 79 29.59 10.58 5.77
N GLU A 80 30.86 10.20 5.60
CA GLU A 80 32.00 10.99 6.05
C GLU A 80 32.02 12.33 5.29
N VAL A 81 31.85 13.43 6.03
CA VAL A 81 32.05 14.79 5.56
C VAL A 81 33.53 14.98 5.24
N GLN A 82 33.86 15.01 3.94
CA GLN A 82 35.21 15.28 3.48
C GLN A 82 35.57 16.75 3.79
N SER A 83 36.64 16.91 4.58
CA SER A 83 37.22 18.20 5.02
C SER A 83 37.92 18.95 3.89
#